data_AF-G0A7J1-F1
#
_entry.id   AF-G0A7J1-F1
#
_cell.length_a   1.000
_cell.length_b   1.000
_cell.length_c   1.000
_cell.angle_alpha   90.00
_cell.angle_beta   90.00
_cell.angle_gamma   90.00
#
_symmetry.space_group_name_H-M   'P 1'
#
loop_
_entity.id
_entity.type
_entity.pdbx_description
1 polymer ?
#
loop_
_entity_poly.entity_id
_entity_poly.type
_entity_poly.pdbx_seq_one_letter_code
_entity_poly.pdbx_strand_id
1 'polypeptide(L)'
;MTEISTNALVRLLAKRQDEDDQDVGELLAALLESKKSNPTATTDMLREKFSLYKAAHQFKEGDIVKWKPGLKDRKIPHEGDPAIVVRVLDEPVFDVTAEPGTPYFREPYDIVLGVIQVDGQFITYHYNSQRFEPFDS
;
A
#
# COMPACT_ATOMS: atom_id res chain seq x y z
N MET A 1 -0.05 -16.41 -0.97
CA MET A 1 -0.43 -16.60 -2.39
C MET A 1 0.44 -15.66 -3.20
N THR A 2 1.21 -16.21 -4.15
CA THR A 2 2.32 -15.52 -4.83
C THR A 2 1.81 -14.53 -5.86
N GLU A 3 2.07 -13.23 -5.64
CA GLU A 3 1.91 -12.21 -6.68
C GLU A 3 2.88 -12.51 -7.83
N ILE A 4 2.34 -12.99 -8.94
CA ILE A 4 3.09 -13.12 -10.18
C ILE A 4 3.33 -11.70 -10.69
N SER A 5 4.59 -11.27 -10.70
CA SER A 5 5.00 -10.00 -11.32
C SER A 5 4.38 -9.88 -12.72
N THR A 6 3.86 -8.71 -13.07
CA THR A 6 3.21 -8.47 -14.38
C THR A 6 4.09 -8.93 -15.54
N ASN A 7 5.41 -8.79 -15.42
CA ASN A 7 6.38 -9.27 -16.42
C ASN A 7 6.48 -10.80 -16.51
N ALA A 8 6.27 -11.50 -15.39
CA ALA A 8 6.22 -12.96 -15.35
C ALA A 8 4.89 -13.50 -15.92
N LEU A 9 3.78 -12.79 -15.71
CA LEU A 9 2.48 -13.14 -16.28
C LEU A 9 2.48 -12.98 -17.81
N VAL A 10 3.05 -11.88 -18.32
CA VAL A 10 3.22 -11.63 -19.77
C VAL A 10 4.07 -12.73 -20.42
N ARG A 11 5.17 -13.14 -19.77
CA ARG A 11 6.03 -14.23 -20.25
C ARG A 11 5.37 -15.61 -20.19
N LEU A 12 4.46 -15.84 -19.24
CA LEU A 12 3.75 -17.10 -19.09
C LEU A 12 2.65 -17.24 -20.15
N LEU A 13 1.97 -16.14 -20.49
CA LEU A 13 0.96 -16.09 -21.53
C LEU A 13 1.57 -16.22 -22.93
N ALA A 14 2.71 -15.58 -23.19
CA ALA A 14 3.47 -15.70 -24.45
C ALA A 14 4.04 -17.11 -24.72
N LYS A 15 3.97 -18.04 -23.75
CA LYS A 15 4.40 -19.44 -23.89
C LYS A 15 3.25 -20.42 -24.17
N ARG A 16 1.99 -19.97 -24.16
CA ARG A 16 0.85 -20.79 -24.60
C ARG A 16 0.61 -20.52 -26.08
N GLN A 17 0.98 -21.47 -26.92
CA GLN A 17 1.23 -21.24 -28.34
C GLN A 17 0.02 -21.50 -29.26
N ASP A 18 -1.22 -21.57 -28.75
CA ASP A 18 -2.36 -22.10 -29.54
C ASP A 18 -3.71 -21.36 -29.40
N GLU A 19 -3.73 -20.08 -29.03
CA GLU A 19 -4.95 -19.24 -29.19
C GLU A 19 -4.56 -17.90 -29.80
N ASP A 20 -5.31 -17.45 -30.82
CA ASP A 20 -5.04 -16.31 -31.71
C ASP A 20 -4.26 -15.16 -31.04
N ASP A 21 -2.98 -15.01 -31.43
CA ASP A 21 -2.04 -14.01 -30.87
C ASP A 21 -2.57 -12.55 -30.93
N GLN A 22 -3.55 -12.29 -31.81
CA GLN A 22 -4.24 -11.00 -31.89
C GLN A 22 -5.17 -10.72 -30.69
N ASP A 23 -5.88 -11.73 -30.20
CA ASP A 23 -6.93 -11.57 -29.18
C ASP A 23 -6.31 -11.34 -27.78
N VAL A 24 -5.19 -12.01 -27.51
CA VAL A 24 -4.40 -11.82 -26.28
C VAL A 24 -3.76 -10.42 -26.24
N GLY A 25 -3.27 -9.94 -27.39
CA GLY A 25 -2.70 -8.60 -27.51
C GLY A 25 -3.72 -7.50 -27.23
N GLU A 26 -4.94 -7.62 -27.76
CA GLU A 26 -6.04 -6.69 -27.51
C GLU A 26 -6.52 -6.74 -26.05
N LEU A 27 -6.64 -7.94 -25.47
CA LEU A 27 -7.03 -8.10 -24.07
C LEU A 27 -6.01 -7.48 -23.11
N LEU A 28 -4.71 -7.67 -23.39
CA LEU A 28 -3.62 -7.05 -22.63
C LEU A 28 -3.63 -5.53 -22.76
N ALA A 29 -3.85 -5.00 -23.97
CA ALA A 29 -3.98 -3.57 -24.20
C ALA A 29 -5.19 -2.99 -23.42
N ALA A 30 -6.34 -3.67 -23.44
CA ALA A 30 -7.53 -3.27 -22.69
C ALA A 30 -7.33 -3.33 -21.17
N LEU A 31 -6.61 -4.34 -20.67
CA LEU A 31 -6.21 -4.45 -19.24
C LEU A 31 -5.24 -3.34 -18.84
N LEU A 32 -4.31 -2.97 -19.72
CA LEU A 32 -3.37 -1.88 -19.47
C LEU A 32 -4.05 -0.51 -19.53
N GLU A 33 -4.96 -0.30 -20.48
CA GLU A 33 -5.75 0.94 -20.60
C GLU A 33 -6.74 1.10 -19.43
N SER A 34 -7.40 0.02 -19.00
CA SER A 34 -8.26 0.05 -17.79
C SER A 34 -7.47 0.29 -16.50
N LYS A 35 -6.19 -0.10 -16.44
CA LYS A 35 -5.29 0.28 -15.33
C LYS A 35 -4.84 1.74 -15.38
N LYS A 36 -4.86 2.38 -16.56
CA LYS A 36 -4.43 3.79 -16.73
C LYS A 36 -5.53 4.78 -16.37
N SER A 37 -6.80 4.40 -16.41
CA SER A 37 -7.86 5.29 -15.96
C SER A 37 -7.84 5.37 -14.44
N ASN A 38 -7.31 6.47 -13.91
CA ASN A 38 -7.50 6.79 -12.51
C ASN A 38 -9.00 6.81 -12.24
N PRO A 39 -9.51 6.08 -11.24
CA PRO A 39 -10.91 6.16 -10.88
C PRO A 39 -11.26 7.62 -10.58
N THR A 40 -12.29 8.14 -11.24
CA THR A 40 -12.82 9.46 -10.93
C THR A 40 -13.32 9.44 -9.49
N ALA A 41 -12.68 10.21 -8.61
CA ALA A 41 -13.07 10.28 -7.21
C ALA A 41 -14.53 10.74 -7.09
N THR A 42 -15.34 9.97 -6.38
CA THR A 42 -16.72 10.36 -6.03
C THR A 42 -16.77 10.94 -4.62
N THR A 43 -17.83 11.69 -4.32
CA THR A 43 -18.04 12.22 -2.96
C THR A 43 -18.16 11.13 -1.91
N ASP A 44 -18.74 9.98 -2.27
CA ASP A 44 -18.95 8.88 -1.34
C ASP A 44 -17.64 8.16 -1.04
N MET A 45 -16.79 7.96 -2.06
CA MET A 45 -15.43 7.45 -1.87
C MET A 45 -14.62 8.34 -0.93
N LEU A 46 -14.71 9.67 -1.09
CA LEU A 46 -14.00 10.61 -0.22
C LEU A 46 -14.50 10.52 1.23
N ARG A 47 -15.81 10.44 1.44
CA ARG A 47 -16.40 10.31 2.79
C ARG A 47 -16.02 8.98 3.45
N GLU A 48 -16.02 7.89 2.69
CA GLU A 48 -15.59 6.58 3.16
C GLU A 48 -14.13 6.61 3.60
N LYS A 49 -13.21 7.04 2.72
CA LYS A 49 -11.77 7.09 3.04
C LYS A 49 -11.46 8.06 4.17
N PHE A 50 -12.14 9.20 4.24
CA PHE A 50 -12.01 10.13 5.35
C PHE A 50 -12.47 9.50 6.68
N SER A 51 -13.58 8.75 6.67
CA SER A 51 -14.08 8.07 7.87
C SER A 51 -13.10 7.01 8.36
N LEU A 52 -12.54 6.20 7.45
CA LEU A 52 -11.49 5.23 7.77
C LEU A 52 -10.24 5.93 8.34
N TYR A 53 -9.79 7.02 7.73
CA TYR A 53 -8.62 7.77 8.18
C TYR A 53 -8.84 8.35 9.59
N LYS A 54 -10.05 8.84 9.89
CA LYS A 54 -10.41 9.40 11.19
C LYS A 54 -10.59 8.37 12.31
N ALA A 55 -10.82 7.09 11.98
CA ALA A 55 -10.98 6.03 12.97
C ALA A 55 -9.63 5.69 13.63
N ALA A 56 -9.31 6.35 14.74
CA ALA A 56 -8.04 6.11 15.43
C ALA A 56 -8.01 4.75 16.13
N HIS A 57 -6.87 4.06 16.07
CA HIS A 57 -6.57 2.88 16.88
C HIS A 57 -5.46 3.20 17.86
N GLN A 58 -5.52 2.63 19.06
CA GLN A 58 -4.42 2.70 20.01
C GLN A 58 -3.55 1.47 19.82
N PHE A 59 -2.28 1.70 19.47
CA PHE A 59 -1.29 0.66 19.25
C PHE A 59 -0.33 0.58 20.43
N LYS A 60 0.30 -0.57 20.60
CA LYS A 60 1.43 -0.80 21.49
C LYS A 60 2.48 -1.67 20.81
N GLU A 61 3.70 -1.65 21.34
CA GLU A 61 4.79 -2.51 20.86
C GLU A 61 4.34 -3.98 20.80
N GLY A 62 4.65 -4.63 19.69
CA GLY A 62 4.29 -6.03 19.43
C GLY A 62 2.95 -6.26 18.72
N ASP A 63 2.08 -5.24 18.59
CA ASP A 63 0.84 -5.38 17.83
C ASP A 63 1.14 -5.68 16.34
N ILE A 64 0.35 -6.56 15.72
CA ILE A 64 0.39 -6.77 14.28
C ILE A 64 -0.68 -5.90 13.61
N VAL A 65 -0.25 -5.13 12.62
CA VAL A 65 -1.09 -4.14 11.95
C VAL A 65 -1.03 -4.33 10.43
N LYS A 66 -2.02 -3.76 9.73
CA LYS A 66 -2.06 -3.63 8.28
C LYS A 66 -2.54 -2.23 7.89
N TRP A 67 -2.31 -1.87 6.64
CA TRP A 67 -2.94 -0.68 6.07
C TRP A 67 -4.46 -0.80 6.11
N LYS A 68 -5.14 0.29 6.47
CA LYS A 68 -6.57 0.42 6.20
C LYS A 68 -6.81 0.42 4.69
N PRO A 69 -7.91 -0.19 4.21
CA PRO A 69 -8.19 -0.31 2.78
C PRO A 69 -8.18 1.03 2.04
N GLY A 70 -7.25 1.18 1.09
CA GLY A 70 -7.09 2.38 0.28
C GLY A 70 -6.38 3.56 0.95
N LEU A 71 -5.73 3.39 2.12
CA LEU A 71 -4.97 4.44 2.81
C LEU A 71 -3.45 4.27 2.76
N LYS A 72 -2.94 3.25 2.06
CA LYS A 72 -1.51 3.02 1.83
C LYS A 72 -0.90 4.16 1.03
N ASP A 73 0.21 4.68 1.52
CA ASP A 73 0.96 5.79 0.92
C ASP A 73 2.48 5.55 0.91
N ARG A 74 2.92 4.33 1.23
CA ARG A 74 4.32 3.90 1.17
C ARG A 74 4.45 2.62 0.35
N LYS A 75 5.68 2.34 -0.08
CA LYS A 75 5.99 1.15 -0.90
C LYS A 75 5.77 -0.15 -0.13
N ILE A 76 6.14 -0.15 1.15
CA ILE A 76 6.05 -1.31 2.05
C ILE A 76 5.43 -0.90 3.39
N PRO A 77 4.73 -1.81 4.09
CA PRO A 77 4.31 -3.13 3.59
C PRO A 77 3.35 -3.00 2.40
N HIS A 78 3.16 -4.06 1.60
CA HIS A 78 2.12 -4.00 0.56
C HIS A 78 0.73 -3.94 1.22
N GLU A 79 -0.29 -3.62 0.43
CA GLU A 79 -1.65 -3.57 0.97
C GLU A 79 -2.09 -4.97 1.38
N GLY A 80 -2.56 -5.13 2.61
CA GLY A 80 -2.89 -6.43 3.20
C GLY A 80 -1.70 -7.19 3.82
N ASP A 81 -0.45 -6.79 3.57
CA ASP A 81 0.71 -7.39 4.23
C ASP A 81 0.81 -6.94 5.70
N PRO A 82 1.23 -7.83 6.62
CA PRO A 82 1.41 -7.48 8.03
C PRO A 82 2.66 -6.64 8.27
N ALA A 83 2.59 -5.77 9.27
CA ALA A 83 3.73 -5.15 9.91
C ALA A 83 3.61 -5.27 11.44
N ILE A 84 4.73 -5.23 12.16
CA ILE A 84 4.74 -5.26 13.62
C ILE A 84 5.06 -3.87 14.18
N VAL A 85 4.33 -3.46 15.22
CA VAL A 85 4.63 -2.20 15.92
C VAL A 85 5.93 -2.37 16.71
N VAL A 86 6.95 -1.62 16.33
CA VAL A 86 8.25 -1.61 17.02
C VAL A 86 8.27 -0.54 18.10
N ARG A 87 7.61 0.60 17.85
CA ARG A 87 7.50 1.71 18.81
C ARG A 87 6.33 2.62 18.44
N VAL A 88 5.65 3.16 19.45
CA VAL A 88 4.76 4.32 19.30
C VAL A 88 5.48 5.52 19.90
N LEU A 89 5.50 6.65 19.19
CA LEU A 89 6.21 7.86 19.60
C LEU A 89 5.28 8.78 20.40
N ASP A 90 5.78 9.34 21.50
CA ASP A 90 5.03 10.34 22.28
C ASP A 90 4.83 11.64 21.48
N GLU A 91 5.82 12.01 20.66
CA GLU A 91 5.77 13.17 19.77
C GLU A 91 6.06 12.73 18.33
N PRO A 92 5.25 13.16 17.33
CA PRO A 92 5.48 12.80 15.95
C PRO A 92 6.73 13.47 15.39
N VAL A 93 7.46 12.75 14.56
CA VAL A 93 8.57 13.29 13.78
C VAL A 93 8.11 13.69 12.38
N PHE A 94 8.79 14.65 11.78
CA PHE A 94 8.46 15.18 10.46
C PHE A 94 9.68 15.11 9.55
N ASP A 95 9.47 14.76 8.28
CA ASP A 95 10.53 14.86 7.28
C ASP A 95 10.79 16.33 6.92
N VAL A 96 11.98 16.82 7.24
CA VAL A 96 12.42 18.19 6.98
C VAL A 96 12.79 18.44 5.51
N THR A 97 12.89 17.37 4.71
CA THR A 97 13.27 17.43 3.29
C THR A 97 12.06 17.39 2.35
N ALA A 98 10.87 17.07 2.86
CA ALA A 98 9.66 17.02 2.05
C ALA A 98 9.23 18.43 1.59
N GLU A 99 8.95 18.58 0.30
CA GLU A 99 8.56 19.85 -0.28
C GLU A 99 7.05 20.09 -0.17
N PRO A 100 6.62 21.37 0.00
CA PRO A 100 5.22 21.75 -0.15
C PRO A 100 4.66 21.29 -1.50
N GLY A 101 3.53 20.61 -1.49
CA GLY A 101 2.92 20.02 -2.70
C GLY A 101 3.11 18.51 -2.82
N THR A 102 3.97 17.91 -2.00
CA THR A 102 4.02 16.46 -1.82
C THR A 102 3.02 16.01 -0.76
N PRO A 103 2.45 14.79 -0.87
CA PRO A 103 1.57 14.24 0.17
C PRO A 103 2.28 14.02 1.51
N TYR A 104 3.60 14.05 1.54
CA TYR A 104 4.45 13.80 2.71
C TYR A 104 4.87 15.08 3.43
N PHE A 105 4.53 16.26 2.86
CA PHE A 105 4.85 17.53 3.48
C PHE A 105 4.19 17.65 4.85
N ARG A 106 5.02 17.74 5.89
CA ARG A 106 4.58 17.78 7.30
C ARG A 106 3.67 16.62 7.70
N GLU A 107 3.84 15.45 7.09
CA GLU A 107 3.16 14.25 7.57
C GLU A 107 3.67 13.88 8.96
N PRO A 108 2.78 13.70 9.96
CA PRO A 108 3.18 13.29 11.30
C PRO A 108 3.51 11.81 11.31
N TYR A 109 4.77 11.46 11.56
CA TYR A 109 5.15 10.08 11.82
C TYR A 109 5.20 9.81 13.32
N ASP A 110 4.23 9.07 13.82
CA ASP A 110 4.01 8.79 15.25
C ASP A 110 4.18 7.30 15.59
N ILE A 111 4.44 6.44 14.59
CA ILE A 111 4.64 5.02 14.80
C ILE A 111 5.81 4.49 13.97
N VAL A 112 6.58 3.59 14.57
CA VAL A 112 7.65 2.84 13.92
C VAL A 112 7.19 1.41 13.72
N LEU A 113 7.16 0.96 12.47
CA LEU A 113 6.79 -0.41 12.13
C LEU A 113 7.97 -1.18 11.57
N GLY A 114 8.07 -2.44 11.98
CA GLY A 114 8.98 -3.43 11.43
C GLY A 114 8.30 -4.24 10.33
N VAL A 115 9.01 -4.44 9.23
CA VAL A 115 8.58 -5.24 8.08
C VAL A 115 9.69 -6.18 7.63
N ILE A 116 9.31 -7.27 6.98
CA ILE A 116 10.25 -8.18 6.32
C ILE A 116 10.36 -7.78 4.84
N GLN A 117 11.58 -7.50 4.38
CA GLN A 117 11.85 -7.25 2.98
C GLN A 117 12.02 -8.55 2.17
N VAL A 118 12.13 -8.43 0.85
CA VAL A 118 12.24 -9.55 -0.10
C VAL A 118 13.45 -10.45 0.20
N ASP A 119 14.51 -9.91 0.78
CA ASP A 119 15.72 -10.65 1.18
C ASP A 119 15.61 -11.28 2.59
N GLY A 120 14.45 -11.16 3.24
CA GLY A 120 14.21 -11.66 4.59
C GLY A 120 14.72 -10.75 5.71
N GLN A 121 15.25 -9.56 5.38
CA GLN A 121 15.73 -8.63 6.40
C GLN A 121 14.58 -7.94 7.14
N PHE A 122 14.75 -7.81 8.44
CA PHE A 122 13.86 -7.01 9.29
C PHE A 122 14.31 -5.55 9.26
N ILE A 123 13.47 -4.68 8.69
CA ILE A 123 13.75 -3.26 8.55
C ILE A 123 12.61 -2.45 9.16
N THR A 124 12.96 -1.32 9.76
CA THR A 124 12.02 -0.43 10.42
C THR A 124 11.83 0.86 9.65
N TYR A 125 10.58 1.35 9.59
CA TYR A 125 10.23 2.63 8.98
C TYR A 125 9.30 3.42 9.88
N HIS A 126 9.29 4.74 9.67
CA HIS A 126 8.38 5.67 10.32
C HIS A 126 7.12 5.84 9.47
N TYR A 127 5.96 5.82 10.13
CA TYR A 127 4.65 5.92 9.49
C TYR A 127 3.69 6.78 10.32
N ASN A 128 2.56 7.13 9.71
CA ASN A 128 1.43 7.77 10.34
C ASN A 128 0.40 6.70 10.78
N SER A 129 0.19 6.57 12.08
CA SER A 129 -0.66 5.56 12.72
C SER A 129 -2.12 5.61 12.25
N GLN A 130 -2.60 6.77 11.81
CA GLN A 130 -3.99 6.96 11.35
C GLN A 130 -4.34 6.09 10.13
N ARG A 131 -3.33 5.64 9.39
CA ARG A 131 -3.47 4.82 8.19
C ARG A 131 -3.51 3.32 8.46
N PHE A 132 -3.29 2.89 9.70
CA PHE A 132 -3.20 1.48 10.08
C PHE A 132 -4.39 1.04 10.92
N GLU A 133 -4.68 -0.26 10.84
CA GLU A 133 -5.63 -0.98 11.68
C GLU A 133 -5.01 -2.31 12.18
N PRO A 134 -5.52 -2.91 13.26
CA PRO A 134 -5.09 -4.23 13.69
C PRO A 134 -5.25 -5.27 12.57
N PHE A 135 -4.32 -6.21 12.46
CA PHE A 135 -4.31 -7.20 11.38
C PHE A 135 -5.54 -8.13 11.42
N ASP A 136 -5.94 -8.54 12.63
CA ASP A 136 -7.05 -9.46 12.88
C ASP A 136 -8.43 -8.77 13.01
N SER A 137 -8.57 -7.54 12.50
CA SER A 137 -9.84 -6.79 12.51
C SER A 137 -10.90 -7.39 11.58
#